data_AF-A0A496RC99-F1
#
_entry.id   AF-A0A496RC99-F1
#
_cell.length_a   1.000
_cell.length_b   1.000
_cell.length_c   1.000
_cell.angle_alpha   90.00
_cell.angle_beta   90.00
_cell.angle_gamma   90.00
#
_symmetry.space_group_name_H-M   'P 1'
#
loop_
_entity.id
_entity.type
_entity.pdbx_description
1 polymer ?
#
loop_
_entity_poly.entity_id
_entity_poly.type
_entity_poly.pdbx_seq_one_letter_code
_entity_poly.pdbx_strand_id
1 'polypeptide(L)'
;MASSLKRIIAMKLQHKTAGLMILTGSLALLLVTVISMRINSTNILQEKYESLKAFAKELSSRMDSRLKANIAITKTLASTPLLSDSLTASNLEYSSIYPEERNKIISELNFKWMHTENTADPFIQKYLDNPAADFLKLQQVTLPGVYGEIFLTNKYGVVTASTGKLTTLAHKEKYWWESSYFNGKGRIFLDDRGFDTSAEGYGTWGCYTG
;
A
#
# COMPACT_ATOMS: atom_id res chain seq x y z
N MET A 1 -65.91 -65.38 -19.10
CA MET A 1 -65.35 -64.81 -17.84
C MET A 1 -63.82 -64.92 -17.76
N ALA A 2 -63.20 -66.06 -18.11
CA ALA A 2 -61.74 -66.27 -18.02
C ALA A 2 -60.86 -65.39 -18.94
N SER A 3 -61.34 -64.97 -20.12
CA SER A 3 -60.56 -64.11 -21.05
C SER A 3 -60.44 -62.66 -20.58
N SER A 4 -61.49 -62.13 -19.94
CA SER A 4 -61.52 -60.81 -19.31
C SER A 4 -60.55 -60.74 -18.13
N LEU A 5 -60.55 -61.77 -17.26
CA LEU A 5 -59.65 -61.85 -16.11
C LEU A 5 -58.16 -61.89 -16.54
N LYS A 6 -57.83 -62.66 -17.58
CA LYS A 6 -56.46 -62.72 -18.15
C LYS A 6 -56.00 -61.37 -18.72
N ARG A 7 -56.87 -60.63 -19.41
CA ARG A 7 -56.55 -59.28 -19.92
C ARG A 7 -56.30 -58.28 -18.79
N ILE A 8 -57.09 -58.32 -17.73
CA ILE A 8 -56.90 -57.45 -16.56
C ILE A 8 -55.56 -57.75 -15.85
N ILE A 9 -55.21 -59.04 -15.70
CA ILE A 9 -53.94 -59.45 -15.10
C ILE A 9 -52.74 -59.05 -15.99
N ALA A 10 -52.84 -59.23 -17.31
CA ALA A 10 -51.81 -58.84 -18.27
C ALA A 10 -51.58 -57.31 -18.31
N MET A 11 -52.66 -56.52 -18.33
CA MET A 11 -52.56 -55.05 -18.25
C MET A 11 -51.93 -54.58 -16.92
N LYS A 12 -52.30 -55.20 -15.79
CA LYS A 12 -51.67 -54.92 -14.50
C LYS A 12 -50.17 -55.26 -14.48
N LEU A 13 -49.73 -56.29 -15.21
CA LEU A 13 -48.31 -56.66 -15.32
C LEU A 13 -47.53 -55.71 -16.25
N GLN A 14 -48.15 -55.25 -17.34
CA GLN A 14 -47.57 -54.26 -18.26
C GLN A 14 -47.34 -52.90 -17.60
N HIS A 15 -48.30 -52.38 -16.82
CA HIS A 15 -48.10 -51.12 -16.11
C HIS A 15 -47.01 -51.21 -15.02
N LYS A 16 -46.85 -52.36 -14.36
CA LYS A 16 -45.77 -52.59 -13.38
C LYS A 16 -44.39 -52.62 -14.02
N THR A 17 -44.26 -53.30 -15.17
CA THR A 17 -42.98 -53.38 -15.90
C THR A 17 -42.60 -52.04 -16.53
N ALA A 18 -43.55 -51.31 -17.12
CA ALA A 18 -43.33 -49.95 -17.62
C ALA A 18 -42.92 -48.98 -16.50
N GLY A 19 -43.57 -49.04 -15.33
CA GLY A 19 -43.19 -48.22 -14.17
C GLY A 19 -41.77 -48.50 -13.68
N LEU A 20 -41.35 -49.77 -13.66
CA LEU A 20 -39.99 -50.17 -13.27
C LEU A 20 -38.92 -49.66 -14.25
N MET A 21 -39.20 -49.68 -15.56
CA MET A 21 -38.28 -49.14 -16.58
C MET A 21 -38.12 -47.62 -16.45
N ILE A 22 -39.22 -46.89 -16.21
CA ILE A 22 -39.16 -45.44 -15.98
C ILE A 22 -38.37 -45.12 -14.70
N LEU A 23 -38.60 -45.87 -13.63
CA LEU A 23 -37.90 -45.67 -12.36
C LEU A 23 -36.38 -45.90 -12.51
N THR A 24 -35.98 -46.97 -13.20
CA THR A 24 -34.57 -47.31 -13.41
C THR A 24 -33.86 -46.30 -14.32
N GLY A 25 -34.50 -45.88 -15.42
CA GLY A 25 -33.97 -44.82 -16.28
C GLY A 25 -33.82 -43.47 -15.56
N SER A 26 -34.82 -43.10 -14.75
CA SER A 26 -34.79 -41.86 -13.95
C SER A 26 -33.68 -41.89 -12.90
N LEU A 27 -33.49 -43.04 -12.23
CA LEU A 27 -32.43 -43.22 -11.25
C LEU A 27 -31.03 -43.13 -11.89
N ALA A 28 -30.85 -43.74 -13.07
CA ALA A 28 -29.60 -43.66 -13.81
C ALA A 28 -29.26 -42.22 -14.22
N LEU A 29 -30.25 -41.47 -14.73
CA LEU A 29 -30.08 -40.05 -15.08
C LEU A 29 -29.74 -39.20 -13.86
N LEU A 30 -30.40 -39.44 -12.72
CA LEU A 30 -30.12 -38.73 -11.47
C LEU A 30 -28.68 -38.99 -11.01
N LEU A 31 -28.22 -40.24 -11.04
CA LEU A 31 -26.85 -40.60 -10.67
C LEU A 31 -25.82 -39.92 -11.57
N VAL A 32 -26.01 -39.95 -12.89
CA VAL A 32 -25.12 -39.28 -13.85
C VAL A 32 -25.09 -37.78 -13.59
N THR A 33 -26.24 -37.16 -13.34
CA THR A 33 -26.35 -35.73 -13.04
C THR A 33 -25.59 -35.38 -11.77
N VAL A 34 -25.77 -36.15 -10.69
CA VAL A 34 -25.06 -35.93 -9.42
C VAL A 34 -23.56 -36.10 -9.60
N ILE A 35 -23.09 -37.15 -10.27
CA ILE A 35 -21.67 -37.38 -10.53
C ILE A 35 -21.08 -36.24 -11.36
N SER A 36 -21.77 -35.84 -12.43
CA SER A 36 -21.34 -34.73 -13.29
C SER A 36 -21.31 -33.40 -12.53
N MET A 37 -22.31 -33.12 -11.70
CA MET A 37 -22.31 -31.93 -10.82
C MET A 37 -21.13 -31.93 -9.86
N ARG A 38 -20.78 -33.08 -9.27
CA ARG A 38 -19.64 -33.20 -8.35
C ARG A 38 -18.31 -32.92 -9.07
N ILE A 39 -18.08 -33.55 -10.23
CA ILE A 39 -16.88 -33.35 -11.04
C ILE A 39 -16.78 -31.92 -11.55
N ASN A 40 -17.88 -31.35 -12.07
CA ASN A 40 -17.87 -29.97 -12.55
C ASN A 40 -17.62 -28.98 -11.43
N SER A 41 -18.21 -29.19 -10.25
CA SER A 41 -17.98 -28.31 -9.10
C SER A 41 -16.52 -28.32 -8.66
N THR A 42 -15.86 -29.47 -8.65
CA THR A 42 -14.44 -29.57 -8.28
C THR A 42 -13.54 -28.91 -9.32
N ASN A 43 -13.83 -29.10 -10.61
CA ASN A 43 -13.05 -28.50 -11.70
C ASN A 43 -13.18 -26.97 -11.69
N ILE A 44 -14.40 -26.44 -11.55
CA ILE A 44 -14.66 -25.00 -11.46
C ILE A 44 -13.97 -24.40 -10.22
N LEU A 45 -13.98 -25.11 -9.10
CA LEU A 45 -13.31 -24.64 -7.88
C LEU A 45 -11.79 -24.56 -8.06
N GLN A 46 -11.19 -25.58 -8.69
CA GLN A 46 -9.76 -25.61 -8.95
C GLN A 46 -9.35 -24.52 -9.94
N GLU A 47 -10.11 -24.33 -11.02
CA GLU A 47 -9.87 -23.26 -12.00
C GLU A 47 -9.92 -21.88 -11.35
N LYS A 48 -10.95 -21.62 -10.52
CA LYS A 48 -11.07 -20.37 -9.77
C LYS A 48 -9.91 -20.18 -8.80
N TYR A 49 -9.47 -21.24 -8.12
CA TYR A 49 -8.32 -21.19 -7.22
C TYR A 49 -7.03 -20.83 -7.96
N GLU A 50 -6.73 -21.50 -9.06
CA GLU A 50 -5.54 -21.21 -9.87
C GLU A 50 -5.60 -19.81 -10.50
N SER A 51 -6.77 -19.39 -10.98
CA SER A 51 -6.97 -18.03 -11.50
C SER A 51 -6.75 -16.98 -10.40
N LEU A 52 -7.28 -17.19 -9.19
CA LEU A 52 -7.10 -16.25 -8.08
C LEU A 52 -5.63 -16.19 -7.64
N LYS A 53 -4.96 -17.34 -7.60
CA LYS A 53 -3.53 -17.43 -7.30
C LYS A 53 -2.68 -16.73 -8.34
N ALA A 54 -2.98 -16.94 -9.63
CA ALA A 54 -2.30 -16.25 -10.73
C ALA A 54 -2.53 -14.73 -10.64
N PHE A 55 -3.76 -14.30 -10.38
CA PHE A 55 -4.10 -12.89 -10.18
C PHE A 55 -3.35 -12.27 -8.99
N ALA A 56 -3.33 -12.96 -7.83
CA ALA A 56 -2.59 -12.49 -6.66
C ALA A 56 -1.08 -12.38 -6.93
N LYS A 57 -0.50 -13.33 -7.67
CA LYS A 57 0.90 -13.31 -8.07
C LYS A 57 1.20 -12.15 -9.02
N GLU A 58 0.35 -11.92 -10.01
CA GLU A 58 0.47 -10.80 -10.94
C GLU A 58 0.37 -9.46 -10.21
N LEU A 59 -0.61 -9.33 -9.31
CA LEU A 59 -0.78 -8.13 -8.49
C LEU A 59 0.47 -7.88 -7.62
N SER A 60 0.98 -8.91 -6.94
CA SER A 60 2.20 -8.82 -6.13
C SER A 60 3.42 -8.41 -6.97
N SER A 61 3.59 -8.97 -8.17
CA SER A 61 4.68 -8.62 -9.09
C SER A 61 4.58 -7.17 -9.56
N ARG A 62 3.37 -6.68 -9.84
CA ARG A 62 3.13 -5.27 -10.20
C ARG A 62 3.45 -4.34 -9.04
N MET A 63 3.05 -4.70 -7.82
CA MET A 63 3.36 -3.92 -6.62
C MET A 63 4.87 -3.85 -6.38
N ASP A 64 5.58 -4.98 -6.44
CA ASP A 64 7.04 -5.05 -6.29
C ASP A 64 7.74 -4.17 -7.33
N SER A 65 7.32 -4.26 -8.59
CA SER A 65 7.89 -3.44 -9.68
C SER A 65 7.65 -1.95 -9.44
N ARG A 66 6.45 -1.56 -8.97
CA ARG A 66 6.12 -0.17 -8.66
C ARG A 66 6.90 0.35 -7.45
N LEU A 67 7.05 -0.44 -6.40
CA LEU A 67 7.87 -0.07 -5.23
C LEU A 67 9.34 0.11 -5.63
N LYS A 68 9.91 -0.80 -6.43
CA LYS A 68 11.27 -0.66 -6.95
C LYS A 68 11.46 0.62 -7.78
N ALA A 69 10.49 0.95 -8.64
CA ALA A 69 10.52 2.18 -9.41
C ALA A 69 10.50 3.42 -8.51
N ASN A 70 9.59 3.47 -7.52
CA ASN A 70 9.51 4.58 -6.57
C ASN A 70 10.80 4.72 -5.75
N ILE A 71 11.38 3.60 -5.30
CA ILE A 71 12.67 3.58 -4.60
C ILE A 71 13.77 4.17 -5.49
N ALA A 72 13.84 3.78 -6.76
CA ALA A 72 14.85 4.29 -7.68
C ALA A 72 14.71 5.80 -7.91
N ILE A 73 13.48 6.29 -8.04
CA ILE A 73 13.18 7.72 -8.13
C ILE A 73 13.62 8.43 -6.85
N THR A 74 13.15 8.00 -5.68
CA THR A 74 13.50 8.62 -4.39
C THR A 74 15.01 8.63 -4.15
N LYS A 75 15.73 7.55 -4.48
CA LYS A 75 17.19 7.49 -4.37
C LYS A 75 17.88 8.49 -5.31
N THR A 76 17.37 8.63 -6.53
CA THR A 76 17.87 9.61 -7.50
C THR A 76 17.67 11.03 -6.98
N LEU A 77 16.47 11.34 -6.49
CA LEU A 77 16.16 12.64 -5.89
C LEU A 77 17.08 12.95 -4.72
N ALA A 78 17.21 12.02 -3.76
CA ALA A 78 18.03 12.21 -2.57
C ALA A 78 19.54 12.32 -2.87
N SER A 79 20.01 11.82 -4.01
CA SER A 79 21.42 11.95 -4.43
C SER A 79 21.72 13.26 -5.16
N THR A 80 20.75 14.17 -5.28
CA THR A 80 20.96 15.46 -5.96
C THR A 80 21.89 16.36 -5.14
N PRO A 81 22.93 16.98 -5.76
CA PRO A 81 23.88 17.84 -5.04
C PRO A 81 23.21 18.94 -4.23
N LEU A 82 22.18 19.59 -4.79
CA LEU A 82 21.41 20.63 -4.12
C LEU A 82 20.86 20.19 -2.74
N LEU A 83 20.32 18.96 -2.65
CA LEU A 83 19.79 18.44 -1.39
C LEU A 83 20.92 18.06 -0.43
N SER A 84 21.99 17.46 -0.95
CA SER A 84 23.16 17.08 -0.14
C SER A 84 23.88 18.29 0.44
N ASP A 85 24.03 19.37 -0.32
CA ASP A 85 24.65 20.63 0.12
C ASP A 85 23.78 21.31 1.19
N SER A 86 22.46 21.37 0.97
CA SER A 86 21.51 21.89 1.94
C SER A 86 21.54 21.11 3.27
N LEU A 87 21.60 19.78 3.20
CA LEU A 87 21.76 18.93 4.37
C LEU A 87 23.09 19.16 5.07
N THR A 88 24.19 19.25 4.32
CA THR A 88 25.54 19.44 4.87
C THR A 88 25.63 20.77 5.61
N ALA A 89 25.09 21.85 5.02
CA ALA A 89 25.03 23.17 5.66
C ALA A 89 24.24 23.13 6.98
N SER A 90 23.03 22.54 6.98
CA SER A 90 22.23 22.42 8.21
C SER A 90 22.89 21.51 9.24
N ASN A 91 23.49 20.40 8.82
CA ASN A 91 24.20 19.50 9.71
C ASN A 91 25.40 20.18 10.37
N LEU A 92 26.11 21.04 9.64
CA LEU A 92 27.24 21.81 10.16
C LEU A 92 26.78 22.82 11.20
N GLU A 93 25.75 23.62 10.87
CA GLU A 93 25.14 24.61 11.79
C GLU A 93 24.78 23.99 13.13
N TYR A 94 24.04 22.88 13.11
CA TYR A 94 23.61 22.21 14.33
C TYR A 94 24.75 21.43 15.02
N SER A 95 25.81 21.06 14.31
CA SER A 95 26.96 20.36 14.92
C SER A 95 27.83 21.27 15.78
N SER A 96 27.86 22.57 15.48
CA SER A 96 28.58 23.58 16.25
C SER A 96 27.91 23.92 17.60
N ILE A 97 26.67 23.46 17.82
CA ILE A 97 25.89 23.70 19.03
C ILE A 97 26.07 22.54 20.01
N TYR A 98 26.24 22.85 21.30
CA TYR A 98 26.37 21.84 22.36
C TYR A 98 25.10 20.96 22.44
N PRO A 99 25.20 19.64 22.69
CA PRO A 99 24.06 18.72 22.56
C PRO A 99 22.81 19.11 23.34
N GLU A 100 22.95 19.56 24.59
CA GLU A 100 21.81 19.96 25.42
C GLU A 100 21.14 21.24 24.89
N GLU A 101 21.95 22.24 24.54
CA GLU A 101 21.47 23.50 23.96
C GLU A 101 20.80 23.27 22.60
N ARG A 102 21.37 22.39 21.77
CA ARG A 102 20.78 22.00 20.49
C ARG A 102 19.39 21.39 20.69
N ASN A 103 19.22 20.46 21.63
CA ASN A 103 17.93 19.84 21.89
C ASN A 103 16.90 20.88 22.37
N LYS A 104 17.33 21.83 23.21
CA LYS A 104 16.48 22.95 23.65
C LYS A 104 16.03 23.81 22.47
N ILE A 105 16.96 24.24 21.61
CA ILE A 105 16.67 25.02 20.41
C ILE A 105 15.69 24.27 19.49
N ILE A 106 15.93 22.98 19.25
CA ILE A 106 15.04 22.16 18.42
C ILE A 106 13.63 22.10 19.00
N SER A 107 13.51 21.91 20.31
CA SER A 107 12.21 21.87 21.00
C SER A 107 11.47 23.21 20.88
N GLU A 108 12.16 24.33 21.08
CA GLU A 108 11.60 25.68 20.94
C GLU A 108 11.16 25.97 19.51
N LEU A 109 11.97 25.61 18.51
CA LEU A 109 11.62 25.75 17.09
C LEU A 109 10.42 24.88 16.72
N ASN A 110 10.36 23.65 17.22
CA ASN A 110 9.23 22.76 16.99
C ASN A 110 7.94 23.29 17.64
N PHE A 111 8.03 23.78 18.87
CA PHE A 111 6.90 24.43 19.53
C PHE A 111 6.40 25.62 18.72
N LYS A 112 7.30 26.51 18.29
CA LYS A 112 6.95 27.66 17.45
C LYS A 112 6.29 27.24 16.14
N TRP A 113 6.84 26.23 15.45
CA TRP A 113 6.29 25.68 14.21
C TRP A 113 4.86 25.18 14.36
N MET A 114 4.60 24.38 15.39
CA MET A 114 3.29 23.82 15.67
C MET A 114 2.24 24.92 15.91
N HIS A 115 2.61 26.00 16.59
CA HIS A 115 1.69 27.08 16.98
C HIS A 115 1.61 28.22 15.96
N THR A 116 2.41 28.21 14.89
CA THR A 116 2.34 29.24 13.84
C THR A 116 1.37 28.81 12.76
N GLU A 117 0.09 29.13 12.87
CA GLU A 117 -0.94 28.67 11.91
C GLU A 117 -0.75 29.25 10.50
N ASN A 118 -0.36 30.52 10.41
CA ASN A 118 -0.19 31.20 9.12
C ASN A 118 1.01 30.63 8.36
N THR A 119 0.75 29.97 7.22
CA THR A 119 1.81 29.43 6.36
C THR A 119 2.66 30.52 5.72
N ALA A 120 2.12 31.74 5.54
CA ALA A 120 2.87 32.89 5.04
C ALA A 120 3.77 33.57 6.09
N ASP A 121 3.80 33.07 7.33
CA ASP A 121 4.71 33.59 8.36
C ASP A 121 6.18 33.43 7.90
N PRO A 122 7.03 34.47 8.00
CA PRO A 122 8.44 34.40 7.58
C PRO A 122 9.22 33.24 8.20
N PHE A 123 8.87 32.84 9.43
CA PHE A 123 9.46 31.68 10.10
C PHE A 123 9.12 30.38 9.37
N ILE A 124 7.88 30.19 8.95
CA ILE A 124 7.45 29.00 8.19
C ILE A 124 8.04 29.04 6.78
N GLN A 125 7.99 30.21 6.13
CA GLN A 125 8.51 30.41 4.78
C GLN A 125 10.01 30.09 4.68
N LYS A 126 10.81 30.26 5.75
CA LYS A 126 12.22 29.79 5.76
C LYS A 126 12.39 28.32 5.34
N TYR A 127 11.42 27.46 5.65
CA TYR A 127 11.47 26.02 5.36
C TYR A 127 10.67 25.64 4.10
N LEU A 128 9.74 26.50 3.67
CA LEU A 128 8.90 26.26 2.51
C LEU A 128 9.41 26.99 1.26
N ASP A 129 10.16 28.07 1.41
CA ASP A 129 10.62 28.96 0.35
C ASP A 129 12.15 29.09 0.44
N ASN A 130 12.81 28.03 -0.02
CA ASN A 130 14.26 27.95 -0.14
C ASN A 130 14.62 27.03 -1.32
N PRO A 131 15.86 27.09 -1.84
CA PRO A 131 16.23 26.36 -3.06
C PRO A 131 15.94 24.86 -3.00
N ALA A 132 16.14 24.22 -1.84
CA ALA A 132 15.82 22.81 -1.66
C ALA A 132 14.30 22.58 -1.66
N ALA A 133 13.51 23.42 -0.98
CA ALA A 133 12.05 23.32 -0.96
C ALA A 133 11.45 23.53 -2.36
N ASP A 134 11.95 24.50 -3.13
CA ASP A 134 11.51 24.74 -4.50
C ASP A 134 11.84 23.58 -5.43
N PHE A 135 13.02 22.98 -5.27
CA PHE A 135 13.36 21.75 -5.97
C PHE A 135 12.38 20.62 -5.61
N LEU A 136 12.08 20.40 -4.33
CA LEU A 136 11.13 19.36 -3.91
C LEU A 136 9.72 19.61 -4.47
N LYS A 137 9.24 20.86 -4.49
CA LYS A 137 7.95 21.23 -5.10
C LYS A 137 7.94 20.94 -6.59
N LEU A 138 9.02 21.26 -7.30
CA LEU A 138 9.16 20.93 -8.72
C LEU A 138 9.07 19.42 -8.95
N GLN A 139 9.69 18.61 -8.10
CA GLN A 139 9.59 17.14 -8.20
C GLN A 139 8.16 16.67 -7.92
N GLN A 140 7.48 17.24 -6.93
CA GLN A 140 6.09 16.91 -6.61
C GLN A 140 5.14 17.22 -7.79
N VAL A 141 5.33 18.35 -8.46
CA VAL A 141 4.56 18.73 -9.67
C VAL A 141 4.90 17.83 -10.86
N THR A 142 6.16 17.43 -11.01
CA THR A 142 6.62 16.56 -12.12
C THR A 142 6.12 15.13 -11.96
N LEU A 143 5.85 14.68 -10.74
CA LEU A 143 5.38 13.34 -10.40
C LEU A 143 4.00 13.40 -9.73
N PRO A 144 2.95 13.85 -10.46
CA PRO A 144 1.65 14.10 -9.87
C PRO A 144 1.02 12.80 -9.35
N GLY A 145 0.45 12.86 -8.15
CA GLY A 145 -0.21 11.72 -7.51
C GLY A 145 0.74 10.61 -7.02
N VAL A 146 2.06 10.80 -7.10
CA VAL A 146 3.06 9.87 -6.55
C VAL A 146 3.35 10.19 -5.08
N TYR A 147 3.50 11.48 -4.76
CA TYR A 147 3.86 11.93 -3.41
C TYR A 147 2.84 12.95 -2.88
N GLY A 148 2.26 12.65 -1.71
CA GLY A 148 1.38 13.58 -1.00
C GLY A 148 2.16 14.78 -0.45
N GLU A 149 3.33 14.52 0.13
CA GLU A 149 4.26 15.55 0.60
C GLU A 149 5.70 15.06 0.43
N ILE A 150 6.64 15.99 0.24
CA ILE A 150 8.07 15.69 0.17
C ILE A 150 8.81 16.67 1.08
N PHE A 151 9.65 16.16 1.97
CA PHE A 151 10.42 16.99 2.88
C PHE A 151 11.79 16.39 3.19
N LEU A 152 12.68 17.25 3.68
CA LEU A 152 14.07 16.96 3.96
C LEU A 152 14.36 17.26 5.43
N THR A 153 14.96 16.30 6.14
CA THR A 153 15.37 16.50 7.54
C THR A 153 16.88 16.35 7.69
N ASN A 154 17.48 17.16 8.56
CA ASN A 154 18.89 17.02 8.92
C ASN A 154 19.14 15.80 9.84
N LYS A 155 20.40 15.52 10.15
CA LYS A 155 20.80 14.37 11.02
C LYS A 155 20.28 14.45 12.45
N TYR A 156 19.71 15.58 12.85
CA TYR A 156 19.08 15.80 14.15
C TYR A 156 17.55 15.72 14.07
N GLY A 157 16.99 15.36 12.92
CA GLY A 157 15.56 15.19 12.69
C GLY A 157 14.79 16.48 12.49
N VAL A 158 15.47 17.61 12.22
CA VAL A 158 14.82 18.91 11.98
C VAL A 158 14.57 19.07 10.50
N VAL A 159 13.36 19.48 10.11
CA VAL A 159 13.03 19.83 8.73
C VAL A 159 13.91 20.99 8.26
N THR A 160 14.43 20.87 7.05
CA THR A 160 15.26 21.88 6.38
C THR A 160 14.59 22.42 5.11
N ALA A 161 13.77 21.60 4.47
CA ALA A 161 12.97 21.95 3.31
C ALA A 161 11.71 21.09 3.27
N SER A 162 10.59 21.64 2.84
CA SER A 162 9.34 20.89 2.66
C SER A 162 8.48 21.49 1.56
N THR A 163 7.72 20.64 0.87
CA THR A 163 6.73 21.08 -0.12
C THR A 163 5.53 21.79 0.52
N GLY A 164 5.25 21.49 1.79
CA GLY A 164 4.15 22.05 2.56
C GLY A 164 4.43 22.09 4.06
N LYS A 165 3.55 22.75 4.82
CA LYS A 165 3.70 22.83 6.28
C LYS A 165 3.28 21.50 6.93
N LEU A 166 4.25 20.78 7.48
CA LEU A 166 4.04 19.56 8.26
C LEU A 166 3.43 19.87 9.65
N THR A 167 2.92 18.84 10.33
CA THR A 167 2.42 18.96 11.71
C THR A 167 3.52 19.34 12.71
N THR A 168 4.72 18.80 12.55
CA THR A 168 5.87 19.04 13.43
C THR A 168 7.11 19.40 12.62
N LEU A 169 8.04 20.15 13.22
CA LEU A 169 9.35 20.45 12.62
C LEU A 169 10.40 19.40 13.00
N ALA A 170 10.28 18.84 14.21
CA ALA A 170 11.23 17.87 14.75
C ALA A 170 10.65 16.45 14.68
N HIS A 171 11.42 15.55 14.08
CA HIS A 171 11.00 14.17 13.78
C HIS A 171 11.97 13.11 14.29
N LYS A 172 13.02 13.48 15.02
CA LYS A 172 14.06 12.55 15.48
C LYS A 172 13.51 11.31 16.19
N GLU A 173 12.47 11.49 17.01
CA GLU A 173 11.84 10.42 17.81
C GLU A 173 10.79 9.63 17.02
N LYS A 174 10.59 9.93 15.73
CA LYS A 174 9.64 9.20 14.90
C LYS A 174 10.31 7.93 14.39
N TYR A 175 9.65 6.79 14.57
CA TYR A 175 10.20 5.48 14.19
C TYR A 175 10.63 5.40 12.72
N TRP A 176 9.89 6.05 11.80
CA TRP A 176 10.24 6.09 10.38
C TRP A 176 11.52 6.87 10.14
N TRP A 177 11.77 7.92 10.92
CA TRP A 177 12.98 8.71 10.84
C TRP A 177 14.16 7.90 11.36
N GLU A 178 14.03 7.28 12.53
CA GLU A 178 15.07 6.42 13.11
C GLU A 178 15.43 5.25 12.18
N SER A 179 14.42 4.63 11.58
CA SER A 179 14.59 3.51 10.65
C SER A 179 15.30 3.92 9.35
N SER A 180 15.05 5.14 8.87
CA SER A 180 15.66 5.69 7.66
C SER A 180 17.06 6.24 7.92
N TYR A 181 17.28 6.86 9.08
CA TYR A 181 18.57 7.37 9.55
C TYR A 181 19.56 6.23 9.77
N PHE A 182 19.09 5.12 10.36
CA PHE A 182 19.85 3.87 10.52
C PHE A 182 21.27 4.10 11.06
N ASN A 183 21.37 4.79 12.21
CA ASN A 183 22.64 5.17 12.83
C ASN A 183 23.56 6.00 11.91
N GLY A 184 22.99 6.85 11.05
CA GLY A 184 23.71 7.69 10.10
C GLY A 184 24.22 6.96 8.86
N LYS A 185 23.92 5.67 8.69
CA LYS A 185 24.30 4.91 7.48
C LYS A 185 23.32 5.12 6.33
N GLY A 186 22.12 5.59 6.63
CA GLY A 186 21.06 5.67 5.66
C GLY A 186 20.46 4.30 5.32
N ARG A 187 19.15 4.26 5.18
CA ARG A 187 18.42 3.09 4.68
C ARG A 187 17.14 3.56 4.01
N ILE A 188 16.74 2.87 2.95
CA ILE A 188 15.39 2.98 2.40
C ILE A 188 14.43 2.33 3.39
N PHE A 189 13.57 3.14 4.00
CA PHE A 189 12.47 2.66 4.81
C PHE A 189 11.15 2.90 4.08
N LEU A 190 10.36 1.83 3.95
CA LEU A 190 8.99 1.90 3.45
C LEU A 190 8.07 1.66 4.64
N ASP A 191 7.24 2.66 4.91
CA ASP A 191 6.28 2.60 6.00
C ASP A 191 4.97 1.95 5.55
N ASP A 192 4.35 1.17 6.42
CA ASP A 192 3.06 0.50 6.20
C ASP A 192 1.87 1.27 6.82
N ARG A 193 2.13 2.47 7.36
CA ARG A 193 1.06 3.38 7.79
C ARG A 193 0.02 3.49 6.68
N GLY A 194 -1.18 3.00 6.98
CA GLY A 194 -2.35 3.05 6.10
C GLY A 194 -2.80 4.49 5.83
N PHE A 195 -4.10 4.75 5.91
CA PHE A 195 -4.63 6.09 5.66
C PHE A 195 -4.00 7.12 6.62
N ASP A 196 -3.32 8.13 6.07
CA ASP A 196 -2.79 9.24 6.85
C ASP A 196 -3.85 10.34 6.92
N THR A 197 -4.44 10.51 8.11
CA THR A 197 -5.47 11.53 8.35
C THR A 197 -4.94 12.96 8.20
N SER A 198 -3.62 13.19 8.27
CA SER A 198 -3.02 14.52 8.08
C SER A 198 -2.84 14.90 6.61
N ALA A 199 -2.77 13.91 5.72
CA ALA A 199 -2.64 14.08 4.28
C ALA A 199 -3.93 13.73 3.50
N GLU A 200 -5.03 13.43 4.21
CA GLU A 200 -6.32 12.98 3.66
C GLU A 200 -6.21 11.89 2.58
N GLY A 201 -5.26 10.96 2.71
CA GLY A 201 -4.96 9.98 1.67
C GLY A 201 -4.22 8.72 2.13
N TYR A 202 -4.20 7.70 1.27
CA TYR A 202 -3.35 6.51 1.43
C TYR A 202 -1.99 6.78 0.77
N GLY A 203 -0.93 6.88 1.58
CA GLY A 203 0.42 7.16 1.10
C GLY A 203 1.42 6.10 1.57
N THR A 204 2.33 5.69 0.70
CA THR A 204 3.55 4.96 1.10
C THR A 204 4.67 5.98 1.23
N TRP A 205 5.16 6.18 2.45
CA TRP A 205 6.27 7.09 2.69
C TRP A 205 7.59 6.36 2.50
N GLY A 206 8.37 6.79 1.50
CA GLY A 206 9.74 6.35 1.29
C GLY A 206 10.70 7.42 1.79
N CYS A 207 11.37 7.17 2.91
CA CYS A 207 12.40 8.07 3.41
C CYS A 207 13.77 7.47 3.11
N TYR A 208 14.65 8.29 2.53
CA TYR A 208 16.05 7.99 2.31
C TYR A 208 16.86 9.09 2.98
N THR A 209 17.69 8.71 3.93
CA THR A 209 18.79 9.57 4.38
C THR A 209 20.06 8.98 3.81
N GLY A 210 20.91 9.80 3.21
CA GLY A 210 22.21 9.42 2.68
C GLY A 210 23.17 10.57 2.89
#